data_AF-A0AAE0ARY6-F1
#
_entry.id   AF-A0AAE0ARY6-F1
#
_cell.length_a   1.000
_cell.length_b   1.000
_cell.length_c   1.000
_cell.angle_alpha   90.00
_cell.angle_beta   90.00
_cell.angle_gamma   90.00
#
_symmetry.space_group_name_H-M   'P 1'
#
loop_
_entity.id
_entity.type
_entity.pdbx_description
1 polymer ?
#
loop_
_entity_poly.entity_id
_entity_poly.type
_entity_poly.pdbx_seq_one_letter_code
_entity_poly.pdbx_strand_id
1 'polypeptide(L)'
;MQRDVIRVADVTHRISPTKSYEVENLGTGLVSGISLGFSDYLVRVGVGSPLTYQYLAIDAGNDIIWVQCQPCNRCYKQPDFIFNPATSASYTIVSCGSPACDALLINDRRCHAGKCGYEVNYVDASTARHDPAH
;
A
#
# COMPACT_ATOMS: atom_id res chain seq x y z
N MET A 1 13.67 -0.81 12.61
CA MET A 1 14.02 0.53 13.16
C MET A 1 14.64 0.46 14.55
N GLN A 2 13.93 0.22 15.68
CA GLN A 2 14.55 0.22 17.03
C GLN A 2 15.83 -0.63 17.15
N ARG A 3 15.83 -1.83 16.55
CA ARG A 3 17.00 -2.72 16.51
C ARG A 3 18.19 -2.12 15.74
N ASP A 4 17.92 -1.52 14.58
CA ASP A 4 18.95 -0.85 13.78
C ASP A 4 19.48 0.39 14.48
N VAL A 5 18.60 1.14 15.17
CA VAL A 5 18.99 2.30 15.98
C VAL A 5 19.94 1.89 17.09
N ILE A 6 19.62 0.83 17.82
CA ILE A 6 20.50 0.31 18.88
C ILE A 6 21.83 -0.18 18.29
N ARG A 7 21.79 -0.89 17.15
CA ARG A 7 22.99 -1.41 16.50
C ARG A 7 23.89 -0.28 15.98
N VAL A 8 23.32 0.73 15.34
CA VAL A 8 24.06 1.89 14.83
C VAL A 8 24.58 2.73 15.99
N ALA A 9 23.81 2.91 17.06
CA ALA A 9 24.27 3.58 18.28
C ALA A 9 25.46 2.86 18.91
N ASP A 10 25.42 1.52 19.04
CA ASP A 10 26.55 0.72 19.55
C ASP A 10 27.80 0.85 18.68
N VAL A 11 27.66 0.71 17.35
CA VAL A 11 28.77 0.87 16.41
C VAL A 11 29.34 2.29 16.45
N THR A 12 28.49 3.31 16.48
CA THR A 12 28.90 4.72 16.55
C THR A 12 29.66 5.00 17.85
N HIS A 13 29.16 4.48 18.98
CA HIS A 13 29.79 4.62 20.28
C HIS A 13 31.17 3.93 20.34
N ARG A 14 31.35 2.80 19.67
CA ARG A 14 32.64 2.11 19.57
C ARG A 14 33.67 2.89 18.73
N ILE A 15 33.23 3.60 17.69
CA ILE A 15 34.10 4.36 16.80
C ILE A 15 34.42 5.75 17.37
N SER A 16 33.46 6.37 18.07
CA SER A 16 33.62 7.66 18.74
C SER A 16 32.73 7.69 19.99
N PRO A 17 33.29 7.46 21.19
CA PRO A 17 32.54 7.37 22.45
C PRO A 17 31.73 8.64 22.79
N THR A 18 32.10 9.78 22.22
CA THR A 18 31.44 11.08 22.46
C THR A 18 30.33 11.39 21.46
N LYS A 19 30.09 10.54 20.45
CA LYS A 19 29.15 10.83 19.36
C LYS A 19 27.85 10.07 19.58
N SER A 20 26.76 10.79 19.84
CA SER A 20 25.41 10.22 19.89
C SER A 20 24.88 10.02 18.47
N TYR A 21 24.25 8.86 18.23
CA TYR A 21 23.49 8.61 17.01
C TYR A 21 22.06 9.10 17.22
N GLU A 22 21.65 10.07 16.41
CA GLU A 22 20.28 10.57 16.36
C GLU A 22 19.63 10.05 15.08
N VAL A 23 18.42 9.51 15.20
CA VAL A 23 17.67 9.03 14.03
C VAL A 23 17.09 10.23 13.33
N GLU A 24 17.53 10.51 12.12
CA GLU A 24 16.85 11.50 11.28
C GLU A 24 15.44 10.98 10.97
N ASN A 25 14.44 11.71 11.46
CA ASN A 25 13.07 11.50 11.01
C ASN A 25 12.97 12.10 9.62
N LEU A 26 12.91 11.25 8.59
CA LEU A 26 12.79 11.67 7.20
C LEU A 26 11.55 12.53 6.93
N GLY A 27 10.62 12.66 7.89
CA GLY A 27 9.39 13.45 7.75
C GLY A 27 8.38 12.83 6.78
N THR A 28 8.68 11.63 6.26
CA THR A 28 8.00 10.99 5.13
C THR A 28 6.81 10.10 5.52
N GLY A 29 6.42 10.04 6.79
CA GLY A 29 5.31 9.17 7.25
C GLY A 29 5.56 7.68 7.03
N LEU A 30 6.81 7.28 6.75
CA LEU A 30 7.25 5.92 6.54
C LEU A 30 7.41 5.19 7.87
N VAL A 31 6.84 3.99 7.96
CA VAL A 31 6.97 3.13 9.14
C VAL A 31 7.36 1.71 8.73
N SER A 32 8.10 1.02 9.60
CA SER A 32 8.35 -0.41 9.40
C SER A 32 7.09 -1.19 9.75
N GLY A 33 6.62 -2.06 8.85
CA GLY A 33 5.40 -2.84 9.03
C GLY A 33 5.51 -4.02 10.00
N ILE A 34 6.71 -4.31 10.52
CA ILE A 34 6.98 -5.51 11.35
C ILE A 34 6.07 -5.58 12.58
N SER A 35 5.85 -4.46 13.26
CA SER A 35 4.96 -4.43 14.44
C SER A 35 3.48 -4.63 14.10
N LEU A 36 3.12 -4.47 12.83
CA LEU A 36 1.78 -4.66 12.28
C LEU A 36 1.63 -6.02 11.56
N GLY A 37 2.67 -6.86 11.57
CA GLY A 37 2.65 -8.18 10.92
C GLY A 37 3.01 -8.18 9.43
N PHE A 38 3.53 -7.06 8.91
CA PHE A 38 3.98 -6.94 7.52
C PHE A 38 5.52 -6.98 7.44
N SER A 39 6.05 -7.56 6.36
CA SER A 39 7.49 -7.54 6.06
C SER A 39 7.95 -6.20 5.47
N ASP A 40 7.02 -5.39 4.98
CA ASP A 40 7.30 -4.23 4.15
C ASP A 40 7.37 -2.91 4.93
N TYR A 41 7.91 -1.89 4.28
CA TYR A 41 7.73 -0.52 4.73
C TYR A 41 6.36 -0.02 4.31
N LEU A 42 5.68 0.63 5.25
CA LEU A 42 4.33 1.13 5.07
C LEU A 42 4.32 2.66 5.07
N VAL A 43 3.42 3.24 4.30
CA VAL A 43 3.08 4.66 4.32
C VAL A 43 1.60 4.84 4.64
N ARG A 44 1.26 5.90 5.37
CA ARG A 44 -0.13 6.24 5.70
C ARG A 44 -0.71 7.17 4.63
N VAL A 45 -1.78 6.74 3.96
CA VAL A 45 -2.43 7.51 2.89
C VAL A 45 -3.92 7.69 3.21
N GLY A 46 -4.43 8.90 3.02
CA GLY A 46 -5.87 9.18 3.11
C GLY A 46 -6.56 8.90 1.78
N VAL A 47 -7.60 8.07 1.80
CA VAL A 47 -8.36 7.63 0.62
C VAL A 47 -9.82 8.07 0.74
N GLY A 48 -10.38 8.59 -0.35
CA GLY A 48 -11.78 8.98 -0.42
C GLY A 48 -12.10 10.35 0.18
N SER A 49 -13.39 10.68 0.23
CA SER A 49 -13.91 11.92 0.81
C SER A 49 -15.20 11.62 1.59
N PRO A 50 -15.20 11.72 2.93
CA PRO A 50 -14.08 12.12 3.80
C PRO A 50 -12.93 11.10 3.80
N LEU A 51 -11.74 11.55 4.21
CA LEU A 51 -10.53 10.71 4.20
C LEU A 51 -10.68 9.51 5.14
N THR A 52 -10.46 8.32 4.59
CA THR A 52 -10.21 7.08 5.34
C THR A 52 -8.74 6.75 5.22
N TYR A 53 -8.02 6.71 6.34
CA TYR A 53 -6.57 6.45 6.31
C TYR A 53 -6.27 4.96 6.26
N GLN A 54 -5.47 4.56 5.27
CA GLN A 54 -4.99 3.19 5.06
C GLN A 54 -3.45 3.16 5.12
N TYR A 55 -2.90 2.08 5.66
CA TYR A 55 -1.51 1.71 5.41
C TYR A 55 -1.36 1.07 4.02
N LEU A 56 -0.37 1.56 3.26
CA LEU A 56 0.06 0.97 1.99
C LEU A 56 1.48 0.45 2.10
N ALA A 57 1.70 -0.79 1.66
CA ALA A 57 3.04 -1.31 1.47
C ALA A 57 3.71 -0.66 0.26
N ILE A 58 4.98 -0.30 0.41
CA ILE A 58 5.77 0.25 -0.70
C ILE A 58 6.34 -0.90 -1.50
N ASP A 59 5.67 -1.18 -2.63
CA ASP A 59 6.08 -2.17 -3.60
C ASP A 59 6.56 -1.47 -4.87
N ALA A 60 7.87 -1.57 -5.15
CA ALA A 60 8.47 -1.04 -6.37
C ALA A 60 8.42 -2.03 -7.55
N GLY A 61 7.85 -3.23 -7.34
CA GLY A 61 7.81 -4.31 -8.32
C GLY A 61 6.62 -4.27 -9.27
N ASN A 62 5.60 -3.47 -9.00
CA ASN A 62 4.35 -3.42 -9.77
C ASN A 62 3.92 -1.97 -10.09
N ASP A 63 3.11 -1.79 -11.14
CA ASP A 63 2.61 -0.50 -11.63
C ASP A 63 1.26 -0.09 -11.05
N ILE A 64 0.79 -0.78 -10.01
CA ILE A 64 -0.52 -0.59 -9.41
C ILE A 64 -0.45 -0.22 -7.92
N ILE A 65 -1.35 0.69 -7.52
CA ILE A 65 -1.65 1.00 -6.12
C ILE A 65 -3.06 0.48 -5.81
N TRP A 66 -3.22 -0.26 -4.72
CA TRP A 66 -4.52 -0.79 -4.33
C TRP A 66 -4.74 -0.83 -2.82
N VAL A 67 -6.02 -0.83 -2.43
CA VAL A 67 -6.50 -1.04 -1.05
C VAL A 67 -7.60 -2.10 -1.06
N GLN A 68 -7.85 -2.76 0.08
CA GLN A 68 -9.02 -3.63 0.20
C GLN A 68 -10.30 -2.80 0.27
N CYS A 69 -11.28 -3.13 -0.59
CA CYS A 69 -12.58 -2.46 -0.68
C CYS A 69 -13.73 -3.37 -0.20
N GLN A 70 -14.78 -2.78 0.38
CA GLN A 70 -16.03 -3.47 0.69
C GLN A 70 -16.96 -3.51 -0.54
N PRO A 71 -17.75 -4.60 -0.74
CA PRO A 71 -17.65 -5.87 -0.02
C PRO A 71 -16.38 -6.62 -0.42
N CYS A 72 -15.75 -7.29 0.54
CA CYS A 72 -14.57 -8.09 0.26
C CYS A 72 -14.84 -9.58 0.48
N ASN A 73 -14.73 -10.34 -0.62
CA ASN A 73 -14.97 -11.78 -0.60
C ASN A 73 -13.71 -12.57 -0.17
N ARG A 74 -12.52 -12.10 -0.55
CA ARG A 74 -11.22 -12.72 -0.24
C ARG A 74 -10.24 -11.65 0.22
N CYS A 75 -10.32 -11.31 1.50
CA CYS A 75 -9.47 -10.31 2.13
C CYS A 75 -8.42 -10.94 3.04
N TYR A 76 -7.24 -10.34 3.09
CA TYR A 76 -6.29 -10.60 4.16
C TYR A 76 -6.61 -9.72 5.38
N LYS A 77 -6.11 -10.13 6.55
CA LYS A 77 -6.26 -9.36 7.78
C LYS A 77 -5.36 -8.13 7.72
N GLN A 78 -5.96 -6.95 7.74
CA GLN A 78 -5.24 -5.68 7.84
C GLN A 78 -5.63 -4.96 9.13
N PRO A 79 -4.76 -4.10 9.70
CA PRO A 79 -5.05 -3.37 10.94
C PRO A 79 -6.13 -2.30 10.77
N ASP A 80 -6.22 -1.68 9.60
CA ASP A 80 -7.17 -0.62 9.29
C ASP A 80 -8.53 -1.18 8.79
N PHE A 81 -9.55 -0.33 8.79
CA PHE A 81 -10.83 -0.70 8.19
C PHE A 81 -10.68 -0.92 6.68
N ILE A 82 -11.43 -1.90 6.15
CA ILE A 82 -11.56 -2.09 4.70
C ILE A 82 -12.30 -0.86 4.15
N PHE A 83 -11.73 -0.22 3.14
CA PHE A 83 -12.30 1.00 2.56
C PHE A 83 -13.70 0.69 2.02
N ASN A 84 -14.69 1.55 2.33
CA ASN A 84 -16.03 1.41 1.78
C ASN A 84 -16.24 2.42 0.65
N PRO A 85 -16.24 1.99 -0.62
CA PRO A 85 -16.46 2.90 -1.75
C PRO A 85 -17.80 3.64 -1.67
N ALA A 86 -18.84 3.00 -1.13
CA ALA A 86 -20.18 3.56 -1.06
C ALA A 86 -20.30 4.74 -0.08
N THR A 87 -19.36 4.89 0.85
CA THR A 87 -19.35 6.00 1.82
C THR A 87 -18.45 7.16 1.39
N SER A 88 -17.77 7.05 0.25
CA SER A 88 -16.85 8.07 -0.24
C SER A 88 -17.46 8.87 -1.39
N ALA A 89 -17.70 10.17 -1.17
CA ALA A 89 -18.25 11.07 -2.17
C ALA A 89 -17.34 11.28 -3.39
N SER A 90 -16.03 11.02 -3.26
CA SER A 90 -15.06 11.12 -4.34
C SER A 90 -14.75 9.80 -5.03
N TYR A 91 -15.41 8.70 -4.64
CA TYR A 91 -15.21 7.41 -5.31
C TYR A 91 -15.95 7.39 -6.65
N THR A 92 -15.27 6.91 -7.68
CA THR A 92 -15.85 6.66 -8.99
C THR A 92 -15.19 5.46 -9.65
N ILE A 93 -15.95 4.72 -10.46
CA ILE A 93 -15.42 3.59 -11.22
C ILE A 93 -14.69 4.13 -12.44
N VAL A 94 -13.48 3.61 -12.66
CA VAL A 94 -12.64 3.94 -13.82
C VAL A 94 -13.25 3.34 -15.08
N SER A 95 -13.39 4.13 -16.15
CA SER A 95 -13.85 3.63 -17.43
C SER A 95 -12.75 2.86 -18.17
N CYS A 96 -13.13 1.84 -18.93
CA CYS A 96 -12.18 0.97 -19.64
C CYS A 96 -11.31 1.74 -20.66
N GLY A 97 -11.86 2.76 -21.33
CA GLY A 97 -11.12 3.61 -22.28
C GLY A 97 -10.41 4.81 -21.64
N SER A 98 -10.27 4.84 -20.32
CA SER A 98 -9.56 5.93 -19.66
C SER A 98 -8.04 5.72 -19.74
N PRO A 99 -7.24 6.81 -19.78
CA PRO A 99 -5.78 6.71 -19.73
C PRO A 99 -5.27 5.94 -18.50
N ALA A 100 -6.00 5.99 -17.37
CA ALA A 100 -5.66 5.25 -16.17
C ALA A 100 -5.80 3.73 -16.36
N CYS A 101 -6.82 3.28 -17.10
CA CYS A 101 -6.98 1.86 -17.42
C CYS A 101 -5.96 1.37 -18.46
N ASP A 102 -5.62 2.23 -19.42
CA ASP A 102 -4.64 1.94 -20.46
C ASP A 102 -3.19 1.92 -19.96
N ALA A 103 -2.92 2.52 -18.80
CA ALA A 103 -1.60 2.49 -18.16
C ALA A 103 -1.27 1.12 -17.55
N LEU A 104 -2.27 0.28 -17.27
CA LEU A 104 -2.06 -1.08 -16.78
C LEU A 104 -1.42 -1.95 -17.85
N LEU A 105 -0.56 -2.88 -17.43
CA LEU A 105 -0.08 -3.95 -18.33
C LEU A 105 -1.26 -4.67 -19.00
N ILE A 106 -1.10 -5.02 -20.28
CA ILE A 106 -2.17 -5.63 -21.11
C ILE A 106 -2.73 -6.90 -20.46
N ASN A 107 -1.88 -7.69 -19.79
CA ASN A 107 -2.27 -8.94 -19.13
C ASN A 107 -3.05 -8.71 -17.82
N ASP A 108 -2.87 -7.54 -17.21
CA ASP A 108 -3.45 -7.21 -15.91
C ASP A 108 -4.77 -6.47 -16.09
N ARG A 109 -4.92 -5.69 -17.17
CA ARG A 109 -6.14 -4.95 -17.50
C ARG A 109 -7.33 -5.87 -17.75
N ARG A 110 -8.44 -5.62 -17.05
CA ARG A 110 -9.74 -6.28 -17.25
C ARG A 110 -10.80 -5.24 -17.60
N CYS A 111 -11.61 -5.52 -18.60
CA CYS A 111 -12.74 -4.65 -18.94
C CYS A 111 -14.03 -5.45 -19.01
N HIS A 112 -15.05 -4.96 -18.30
CA HIS A 112 -16.39 -5.53 -18.31
C HIS A 112 -17.43 -4.42 -18.31
N ALA A 113 -18.39 -4.47 -19.24
CA ALA A 113 -19.46 -3.47 -19.35
C ALA A 113 -18.97 -2.00 -19.33
N GLY A 114 -17.81 -1.71 -19.94
CA GLY A 114 -17.22 -0.38 -20.00
C GLY A 114 -16.48 0.07 -18.73
N LYS A 115 -16.45 -0.75 -17.67
CA LYS A 115 -15.72 -0.52 -16.43
C LYS A 115 -14.34 -1.19 -16.47
N CYS A 116 -13.34 -0.52 -15.92
CA CYS A 116 -11.99 -1.03 -15.77
C CYS A 116 -11.83 -1.80 -14.47
N GLY A 117 -11.18 -2.95 -14.55
CA GLY A 117 -10.67 -3.72 -13.43
C GLY A 117 -9.26 -4.20 -13.72
N TYR A 118 -8.69 -4.92 -12.78
CA TYR A 118 -7.33 -5.43 -12.90
C TYR A 118 -7.18 -6.76 -12.18
N GLU A 119 -6.15 -7.51 -12.55
CA GLU A 119 -5.68 -8.70 -11.84
C GLU A 119 -4.16 -8.78 -11.92
N VAL A 120 -3.48 -8.63 -10.79
CA VAL A 120 -2.01 -8.69 -10.70
C VAL A 120 -1.60 -9.86 -9.84
N ASN A 121 -0.64 -10.65 -10.33
CA ASN A 121 -0.10 -11.81 -9.63
C ASN A 121 1.28 -11.49 -9.05
N TYR A 122 1.46 -11.85 -7.79
CA TYR A 122 2.69 -11.65 -7.06
C TYR A 122 3.55 -12.92 -7.06
N VAL A 123 4.85 -12.74 -6.81
CA VAL A 123 5.83 -13.85 -6.78
C VAL A 123 5.54 -14.87 -5.67
N ASP A 124 4.87 -14.45 -4.59
CA ASP A 124 4.39 -15.32 -3.51
C ASP A 124 3.11 -16.09 -3.84
N ALA A 125 2.71 -16.08 -5.13
CA ALA A 125 1.48 -16.67 -5.66
C ALA A 125 0.19 -16.05 -5.11
N SER A 126 0.26 -14.89 -4.45
CA SER A 126 -0.92 -14.09 -4.14
C SER A 126 -1.39 -13.28 -5.34
N THR A 127 -2.64 -12.83 -5.31
CA THR A 127 -3.25 -12.06 -6.40
C THR A 127 -4.03 -10.88 -5.82
N ALA A 128 -3.84 -9.69 -6.40
CA ALA A 128 -4.71 -8.54 -6.17
C ALA A 128 -5.65 -8.39 -7.37
N ARG A 129 -6.96 -8.29 -7.12
CA ARG A 129 -7.98 -8.20 -8.18
C ARG A 129 -9.04 -7.16 -7.85
N HIS A 130 -9.35 -6.31 -8.84
CA HIS A 130 -10.61 -5.58 -8.89
C HIS A 130 -11.48 -6.18 -9.99
N ASP A 131 -12.62 -6.75 -9.59
CA ASP A 131 -13.62 -7.26 -10.54
C ASP A 131 -14.56 -6.11 -10.95
N PRO A 132 -14.54 -5.67 -12.22
CA PRO A 132 -15.41 -4.59 -12.68
C PRO A 132 -16.89 -4.98 -12.80
N ALA A 133 -17.23 -6.27 -12.66
CA ALA A 133 -18.61 -6.76 -12.69
C ALA A 133 -19.36 -6.53 -11.36
N HIS A 134 -18.65 -6.30 -10.25
CA HIS A 134 -19.18 -6.11 -8.90
C HIS A 134 -18.78 -4.74 -8.33
#